data_AF-A0A8H3ZME8-F1
#
_entry.id   AF-A0A8H3ZME8-F1
#
_cell.length_a   1.000
_cell.length_b   1.000
_cell.length_c   1.000
_cell.angle_alpha   90.00
_cell.angle_beta   90.00
_cell.angle_gamma   90.00
#
_symmetry.space_group_name_H-M   'P 1'
#
loop_
_entity.id
_entity.type
_entity.pdbx_description
1 polymer ?
#
loop_
_entity_poly.entity_id
_entity_poly.type
_entity_poly.pdbx_seq_one_letter_code
_entity_poly.pdbx_strand_id
1 'polypeptide(L)'
;MGCRLPVGAFIFDSTPGRPRFSCNVAAFKRSLPRNKVVRAVGFPAGAVVLGMVYGTYHVLKVPENNVISQTRKALNDESLWPVTSAPRTYVFSEADDLIGWEDIEDHAWESAELLGLDSMLLRFRETGHCNHARGNEDEYWTAVMRTWEARDT
;
A
#
# COMPACT_ATOMS: atom_id res chain seq x y z
N MET A 1 -4.50 -16.21 23.77
CA MET A 1 -4.56 -16.50 22.32
C MET A 1 -5.43 -15.45 21.67
N GLY A 2 -4.96 -14.82 20.60
CA GLY A 2 -5.77 -13.89 19.80
C GLY A 2 -6.70 -14.65 18.86
N CYS A 3 -7.84 -14.05 18.51
CA CYS A 3 -8.74 -14.53 17.46
C CYS A 3 -8.56 -13.69 16.18
N ARG A 4 -8.92 -14.24 15.03
CA ARG A 4 -8.94 -13.52 13.74
C ARG A 4 -9.93 -12.35 13.83
N LEU A 5 -9.57 -11.22 13.23
CA LEU A 5 -10.49 -10.09 13.13
C LEU A 5 -11.62 -10.42 12.13
N PRO A 6 -12.89 -10.12 12.45
CA PRO A 6 -14.03 -10.45 11.59
C PRO A 6 -14.16 -9.45 10.45
N VAL A 7 -13.21 -9.48 9.51
CA VAL A 7 -13.21 -8.63 8.31
C VAL A 7 -14.19 -9.20 7.28
N GLY A 8 -15.17 -8.41 6.86
CA GLY A 8 -16.15 -8.81 5.84
C GLY A 8 -15.79 -8.40 4.41
N ALA A 9 -14.90 -7.44 4.22
CA ALA A 9 -14.43 -6.99 2.90
C ALA A 9 -13.12 -6.20 3.05
N PHE A 10 -12.26 -6.25 2.04
CA PHE A 10 -11.00 -5.49 2.00
C PHE A 10 -11.03 -4.40 0.93
N ILE A 11 -10.77 -3.16 1.34
CA ILE A 11 -10.50 -2.05 0.42
C ILE A 11 -9.07 -1.60 0.65
N PHE A 12 -8.20 -1.89 -0.31
CA PHE A 12 -6.82 -1.46 -0.31
C PHE A 12 -6.69 -0.18 -1.14
N ASP A 13 -6.70 0.96 -0.46
CA ASP A 13 -6.48 2.26 -1.07
C ASP A 13 -4.98 2.59 -1.07
N SER A 14 -4.39 2.70 -2.26
CA SER A 14 -2.99 3.04 -2.48
C SER A 14 -2.01 2.10 -1.74
N THR A 15 -2.32 0.80 -1.65
CA THR A 15 -1.58 -0.19 -0.85
C THR A 15 -1.83 -1.60 -1.39
N PRO A 16 -0.97 -2.60 -1.12
CA PRO A 16 0.36 -2.53 -0.51
C PRO A 16 1.48 -2.29 -1.52
N GLY A 17 2.49 -1.54 -1.10
CA GLY A 17 3.72 -1.34 -1.87
C GLY A 17 4.83 -2.33 -1.54
N ARG A 18 6.00 -2.12 -2.17
CA ARG A 18 7.27 -2.75 -1.79
C ARG A 18 8.23 -1.72 -1.18
N PRO A 19 9.24 -2.16 -0.40
CA PRO A 19 10.23 -1.25 0.16
C PRO A 19 11.13 -0.68 -0.95
N ARG A 20 10.74 0.49 -1.49
CA ARG A 20 11.52 1.26 -2.48
C ARG A 20 12.17 2.47 -1.80
N PHE A 21 13.49 2.61 -1.94
CA PHE A 21 14.23 3.74 -1.36
C PHE A 21 13.75 5.09 -1.91
N SER A 22 13.48 5.17 -3.22
CA SER A 22 12.96 6.37 -3.88
C SER A 22 11.61 6.80 -3.33
N CYS A 23 10.69 5.86 -3.10
CA CYS A 23 9.39 6.12 -2.47
C CYS A 23 9.56 6.67 -1.04
N ASN A 24 10.45 6.08 -0.24
CA ASN A 24 10.72 6.57 1.12
C ASN A 24 11.29 8.00 1.12
N VAL A 25 12.17 8.33 0.16
CA VAL A 25 12.70 9.68 -0.02
C VAL A 25 11.60 10.66 -0.46
N ALA A 26 10.72 10.26 -1.38
CA ALA A 26 9.58 11.06 -1.81
C ALA A 26 8.60 11.33 -0.65
N ALA A 27 8.26 10.30 0.12
CA ALA A 27 7.43 10.38 1.32
C ALA A 27 8.01 11.38 2.33
N PHE A 28 9.30 11.24 2.64
CA PHE A 28 9.99 12.12 3.58
C PHE A 28 10.01 13.57 3.09
N LYS A 29 10.28 13.80 1.79
CA LYS A 29 10.22 15.15 1.21
C LYS A 29 8.83 15.78 1.29
N ARG A 30 7.77 14.97 1.27
CA ARG A 30 6.37 15.41 1.37
C ARG A 30 5.91 15.66 2.80
N SER A 31 6.46 14.94 3.79
CA SER A 31 6.20 15.21 5.21
C SER A 31 6.88 16.49 5.71
N LEU A 32 7.93 16.96 5.04
CA LEU A 32 8.60 18.20 5.39
C LEU A 32 7.69 19.44 5.20
N PRO A 33 7.68 20.38 6.16
CA PRO A 33 6.94 21.63 6.05
C PRO A 33 7.31 22.43 4.79
N ARG A 34 6.35 23.20 4.24
CA ARG A 34 6.57 24.06 3.05
C ARG A 34 7.59 25.19 3.28
N ASN A 35 8.04 25.42 4.51
CA ASN A 35 9.06 26.42 4.82
C ASN A 35 10.40 26.07 4.14
N LYS A 36 10.90 26.99 3.31
CA LYS A 36 12.12 26.80 2.50
C LYS A 36 13.37 26.51 3.34
N VAL A 37 13.52 27.13 4.51
CA VAL A 37 14.67 26.92 5.40
C VAL A 37 14.62 25.53 6.03
N VAL A 38 13.44 25.14 6.54
CA VAL A 38 13.23 23.80 7.11
C VAL A 38 13.43 22.72 6.06
N ARG A 39 13.00 22.93 4.82
CA ARG A 39 13.25 22.01 3.71
C ARG A 39 14.72 21.91 3.32
N ALA A 40 15.43 23.04 3.27
CA ALA A 40 16.84 23.08 2.89
C ALA A 40 17.75 22.31 3.87
N VAL A 41 17.42 22.32 5.16
CA VAL A 41 18.18 21.61 6.20
C VAL A 41 17.62 20.21 6.48
N GLY A 42 16.30 20.10 6.58
CA GLY A 42 15.61 18.85 6.93
C GLY A 42 15.71 17.79 5.84
N PHE A 43 15.72 18.17 4.56
CA PHE A 43 15.86 17.23 3.45
C PHE A 43 17.21 16.50 3.45
N PRO A 44 18.38 17.18 3.45
CA PRO A 44 19.67 16.49 3.48
C PRO A 44 19.87 15.69 4.77
N ALA A 45 19.44 16.21 5.93
CA ALA A 45 19.53 15.47 7.19
C ALA A 45 18.72 14.16 7.15
N GLY A 46 17.48 14.20 6.66
CA GLY A 46 16.68 12.99 6.53
C GLY A 46 17.13 12.07 5.39
N ALA A 47 17.69 12.60 4.31
CA ALA A 47 18.30 11.77 3.27
C ALA A 47 19.50 10.98 3.80
N VAL A 48 20.32 11.59 4.68
CA VAL A 48 21.42 10.90 5.38
C VAL A 48 20.87 9.81 6.31
N VAL A 49 19.83 10.10 7.09
CA VAL A 49 19.20 9.10 7.98
C VAL A 49 18.57 7.96 7.17
N LEU A 50 17.81 8.25 6.12
CA LEU A 50 17.26 7.23 5.22
C LEU A 50 18.37 6.41 4.58
N GLY A 51 19.46 7.06 4.14
CA GLY A 51 20.63 6.40 3.57
C GLY A 51 21.32 5.47 4.56
N MET A 52 21.47 5.89 5.82
CA MET A 52 22.01 5.04 6.89
C MET A 52 21.11 3.83 7.15
N VAL A 53 19.80 4.05 7.31
CA VAL A 53 18.83 2.98 7.53
C VAL A 53 18.85 1.98 6.36
N TYR A 54 18.81 2.48 5.12
CA TYR A 54 18.87 1.64 3.93
C TYR A 54 20.21 0.89 3.79
N GLY A 55 21.31 1.56 4.10
CA GLY A 55 22.65 0.97 4.15
C GLY A 55 22.75 -0.16 5.18
N THR A 56 22.20 0.05 6.38
CA THR A 56 22.13 -1.00 7.42
C THR A 56 21.27 -2.18 6.97
N TYR A 57 20.12 -1.95 6.32
CA TYR A 57 19.29 -3.03 5.79
C TYR A 57 20.01 -3.85 4.71
N HIS A 58 20.77 -3.21 3.83
CA HIS A 58 21.57 -3.88 2.80
C HIS A 58 22.75 -4.65 3.38
N VAL A 59 23.49 -4.06 4.31
CA VAL A 59 24.67 -4.68 4.94
C VAL A 59 24.27 -5.87 5.82
N LEU A 60 23.18 -5.75 6.58
CA LEU A 60 22.68 -6.83 7.42
C LEU A 60 21.88 -7.89 6.66
N LYS A 61 21.66 -7.70 5.35
CA LYS A 61 20.85 -8.60 4.49
C LYS A 61 19.55 -9.04 5.18
N VAL A 62 18.79 -8.08 5.69
CA VAL A 62 17.46 -8.34 6.27
C VAL A 62 16.33 -7.81 5.38
N PRO A 63 16.23 -8.22 4.09
CA PRO A 63 15.14 -7.78 3.23
C PRO A 63 13.77 -8.28 3.73
N GLU A 64 13.75 -9.39 4.46
CA GLU A 64 12.50 -10.03 4.91
C GLU A 64 11.94 -9.51 6.24
N ASN A 65 12.75 -8.91 7.14
CA ASN A 65 12.22 -8.28 8.37
C ASN A 65 11.86 -6.80 8.19
N ASN A 66 11.80 -6.29 6.96
CA ASN A 66 11.23 -4.96 6.76
C ASN A 66 9.73 -4.99 7.07
N VAL A 67 9.25 -4.02 7.85
CA VAL A 67 7.83 -3.84 8.20
C VAL A 67 6.93 -3.81 6.96
N ILE A 68 7.40 -3.21 5.84
CA ILE A 68 6.64 -3.17 4.58
C ILE A 68 6.46 -4.58 4.01
N SER A 69 7.53 -5.37 3.93
CA SER A 69 7.48 -6.76 3.45
C SER A 69 6.62 -7.64 4.34
N GLN A 70 6.73 -7.46 5.67
CA GLN A 70 5.93 -8.20 6.65
C GLN A 70 4.44 -7.86 6.53
N THR A 71 4.10 -6.57 6.39
CA THR A 71 2.72 -6.12 6.22
C THR A 71 2.14 -6.67 4.93
N ARG A 72 2.89 -6.63 3.83
CA ARG A 72 2.48 -7.21 2.54
C ARG A 72 2.17 -8.70 2.67
N LYS A 73 3.06 -9.50 3.29
CA LYS A 73 2.81 -10.93 3.54
C LYS A 73 1.58 -11.14 4.44
N ALA A 74 1.45 -10.34 5.50
CA ALA A 74 0.35 -10.43 6.47
C ALA A 74 -1.03 -10.14 5.83
N LEU A 75 -1.11 -9.32 4.79
CA LEU A 75 -2.36 -9.05 4.06
C LEU A 75 -2.89 -10.25 3.28
N ASN A 76 -2.08 -11.29 3.06
CA ASN A 76 -2.48 -12.55 2.45
C ASN A 76 -2.45 -13.73 3.45
N ASP A 77 -2.31 -13.44 4.76
CA ASP A 77 -2.23 -14.47 5.79
C ASP A 77 -3.60 -14.82 6.35
N GLU A 78 -4.09 -16.00 5.98
CA GLU A 78 -5.36 -16.56 6.45
C GLU A 78 -5.40 -16.75 7.97
N SER A 79 -4.25 -16.90 8.64
CA SER A 79 -4.20 -17.01 10.10
C SER A 79 -4.54 -15.71 10.82
N LEU A 80 -4.35 -14.56 10.16
CA LEU A 80 -4.61 -13.22 10.69
C LEU A 80 -6.00 -12.71 10.28
N TRP A 81 -6.41 -13.01 9.05
CA TRP A 81 -7.62 -12.49 8.45
C TRP A 81 -8.41 -13.58 7.71
N PRO A 82 -9.73 -13.44 7.54
CA PRO A 82 -10.52 -14.30 6.67
C PRO A 82 -10.29 -13.96 5.19
N VAL A 83 -9.05 -14.08 4.70
CA VAL A 83 -8.66 -13.55 3.39
C VAL A 83 -9.34 -14.29 2.23
N THR A 84 -9.61 -15.58 2.38
CA THR A 84 -10.28 -16.41 1.35
C THR A 84 -11.79 -16.26 1.29
N SER A 85 -12.44 -15.81 2.37
CA SER A 85 -13.89 -15.65 2.42
C SER A 85 -14.36 -14.20 2.35
N ALA A 86 -13.45 -13.22 2.34
CA ALA A 86 -13.80 -11.81 2.21
C ALA A 86 -13.42 -11.27 0.82
N PRO A 87 -14.35 -10.64 0.09
CA PRO A 87 -14.04 -9.98 -1.17
C PRO A 87 -13.02 -8.86 -0.96
N ARG A 88 -12.22 -8.59 -1.99
CA ARG A 88 -11.21 -7.53 -1.95
C ARG A 88 -11.18 -6.66 -3.18
N THR A 89 -10.71 -5.43 -2.97
CA THR A 89 -10.50 -4.47 -4.03
C THR A 89 -9.25 -3.67 -3.77
N TYR A 90 -8.49 -3.43 -4.83
CA TYR A 90 -7.38 -2.51 -4.84
C TYR A 90 -7.78 -1.26 -5.61
N VAL A 91 -7.63 -0.10 -4.97
CA VAL A 91 -7.84 1.21 -5.57
C VAL A 91 -6.50 1.91 -5.61
N PHE A 92 -6.06 2.31 -6.80
CA PHE A 92 -4.72 2.85 -6.99
C PHE A 92 -4.63 3.74 -8.22
N SER A 93 -3.46 4.38 -8.42
CA SER A 93 -3.25 5.31 -9.53
C SER A 93 -1.84 5.20 -10.10
N GLU A 94 -1.72 5.39 -11.42
CA GLU A 94 -0.42 5.52 -12.09
C GLU A 94 0.37 6.75 -11.63
N ALA A 95 -0.34 7.79 -11.17
CA ALA A 95 0.24 9.03 -10.66
C ALA A 95 0.54 9.01 -9.14
N ASP A 96 0.34 7.87 -8.46
CA ASP A 96 0.76 7.73 -7.08
C ASP A 96 2.29 7.74 -6.98
N ASP A 97 2.84 8.80 -6.37
CA ASP A 97 4.28 9.01 -6.20
C ASP A 97 4.86 8.29 -4.98
N LEU A 98 4.00 7.70 -4.14
CA LEU A 98 4.37 7.03 -2.90
C LEU A 98 4.34 5.52 -3.05
N ILE A 99 3.27 4.96 -3.62
CA ILE A 99 3.11 3.51 -3.81
C ILE A 99 2.90 3.23 -5.29
N GLY A 100 3.87 2.55 -5.91
CA GLY A 100 3.80 2.23 -7.34
C GLY A 100 2.66 1.27 -7.64
N TRP A 101 1.87 1.58 -8.68
CA TRP A 101 0.75 0.75 -9.12
C TRP A 101 1.17 -0.68 -9.47
N GLU A 102 2.40 -0.88 -9.96
CA GLU A 102 2.93 -2.21 -10.29
C GLU A 102 3.05 -3.08 -9.04
N ASP A 103 3.42 -2.50 -7.90
CA ASP A 103 3.55 -3.27 -6.66
C ASP A 103 2.16 -3.75 -6.15
N ILE A 104 1.11 -2.97 -6.44
CA ILE A 104 -0.27 -3.29 -6.07
C ILE A 104 -0.82 -4.38 -7.00
N GLU A 105 -0.64 -4.24 -8.32
CA GLU A 105 -1.05 -5.28 -9.28
C GLU A 105 -0.30 -6.60 -9.02
N ASP A 106 1.00 -6.54 -8.74
CA ASP A 106 1.77 -7.70 -8.31
C ASP A 106 1.16 -8.35 -7.06
N HIS A 107 0.66 -7.56 -6.10
CA HIS A 107 0.07 -8.12 -4.88
C HIS A 107 -1.26 -8.81 -5.15
N ALA A 108 -2.07 -8.22 -6.02
CA ALA A 108 -3.32 -8.81 -6.45
C ALA A 108 -3.08 -10.14 -7.16
N TRP A 109 -2.09 -10.19 -8.06
CA TRP A 109 -1.69 -11.42 -8.73
C TRP A 109 -1.10 -12.46 -7.76
N GLU A 110 -0.21 -12.05 -6.85
CA GLU A 110 0.30 -12.90 -5.76
C GLU A 110 -0.86 -13.51 -4.96
N SER A 111 -1.90 -12.73 -4.65
CA SER A 111 -3.08 -13.25 -3.93
C SER A 111 -3.93 -14.21 -4.75
N ALA A 112 -4.05 -14.01 -6.07
CA ALA A 112 -4.75 -14.91 -6.96
C ALA A 112 -4.03 -16.27 -7.04
N GLU A 113 -2.71 -16.27 -7.20
CA GLU A 113 -1.88 -17.48 -7.27
C GLU A 113 -1.86 -18.25 -5.94
N LEU A 114 -1.70 -17.54 -4.82
CA LEU A 114 -1.55 -18.18 -3.50
C LEU A 114 -2.87 -18.65 -2.89
N LEU A 115 -3.95 -17.90 -3.13
CA LEU A 115 -5.23 -18.09 -2.43
C LEU A 115 -6.37 -18.48 -3.37
N GLY A 116 -6.17 -18.44 -4.69
CA GLY A 116 -7.23 -18.67 -5.68
C GLY A 116 -8.29 -17.57 -5.70
N LEU A 117 -7.92 -16.34 -5.31
CA LEU A 117 -8.84 -15.22 -5.14
C LEU A 117 -8.70 -14.18 -6.25
N ASP A 118 -9.77 -13.99 -7.00
CA ASP A 118 -9.88 -12.84 -7.90
C ASP A 118 -10.23 -11.58 -7.12
N SER A 119 -9.52 -10.51 -7.45
CA SER A 119 -9.63 -9.21 -6.81
C SER A 119 -10.11 -8.17 -7.80
N MET A 120 -10.99 -7.28 -7.39
CA MET A 120 -11.32 -6.12 -8.23
C MET A 120 -10.16 -5.12 -8.20
N LEU A 121 -9.81 -4.60 -9.38
CA LEU A 121 -8.79 -3.56 -9.55
C LEU A 121 -9.45 -2.30 -10.09
N LEU A 122 -9.41 -1.21 -9.32
CA LEU A 122 -9.81 0.12 -9.75
C LEU A 122 -8.55 0.98 -9.91
N ARG A 123 -8.12 1.12 -11.16
CA ARG A 123 -6.92 1.87 -11.55
C ARG A 123 -7.29 3.22 -12.12
N PHE A 124 -6.84 4.27 -11.45
CA PHE A 124 -6.86 5.65 -11.93
C PHE A 124 -5.54 6.01 -12.65
N ARG A 125 -5.55 7.12 -13.38
CA ARG A 125 -4.34 7.62 -14.07
C ARG A 125 -3.67 8.79 -13.35
N GLU A 126 -4.44 9.71 -12.79
CA GLU A 126 -3.93 11.04 -12.40
C GLU A 126 -4.18 11.42 -10.94
N THR A 127 -4.74 10.50 -10.14
CA THR A 127 -5.01 10.77 -8.73
C THR A 127 -3.76 10.53 -7.89
N GLY A 128 -3.55 11.38 -6.88
CA GLY A 128 -2.46 11.19 -5.92
C GLY A 128 -2.80 10.15 -4.84
N HIS A 129 -1.78 9.77 -4.07
CA HIS A 129 -1.88 8.82 -2.95
C HIS A 129 -3.05 9.12 -2.01
N CYS A 130 -3.93 8.13 -1.79
CA CYS A 130 -5.15 8.22 -0.98
C CYS A 130 -6.05 9.42 -1.31
N ASN A 131 -6.03 9.89 -2.56
CA ASN A 131 -6.82 11.02 -3.04
C ASN A 131 -7.66 10.62 -4.27
N HIS A 132 -8.03 9.34 -4.35
CA HIS A 132 -8.78 8.78 -5.48
C HIS A 132 -10.24 9.22 -5.48
N ALA A 133 -10.90 9.20 -4.32
CA ALA A 133 -12.28 9.65 -4.18
C ALA A 133 -12.45 11.13 -4.58
N ARG A 134 -11.45 11.98 -4.31
CA ARG A 134 -11.53 13.40 -4.64
C ARG A 134 -11.55 13.61 -6.15
N GLY A 135 -12.72 13.94 -6.68
CA GLY A 135 -12.95 14.15 -8.12
C GLY A 135 -13.31 12.88 -8.89
N ASN A 136 -13.37 11.70 -8.25
CA ASN A 136 -13.82 10.44 -8.85
C ASN A 136 -14.73 9.68 -7.86
N GLU A 137 -15.59 10.41 -7.15
CA GLU A 137 -16.41 9.88 -6.06
C GLU A 137 -17.28 8.72 -6.51
N ASP A 138 -17.96 8.86 -7.65
CA ASP A 138 -18.88 7.84 -8.16
C ASP A 138 -18.18 6.51 -8.43
N GLU A 139 -17.05 6.52 -9.14
CA GLU A 139 -16.28 5.32 -9.45
C GLU A 139 -15.68 4.68 -8.19
N TYR A 140 -15.11 5.51 -7.30
CA TYR A 140 -14.53 5.07 -6.04
C TYR A 140 -15.57 4.38 -5.14
N TRP A 141 -16.69 5.06 -4.89
CA TRP A 141 -17.73 4.53 -4.01
C TRP A 141 -18.49 3.38 -4.63
N THR A 142 -18.66 3.36 -5.96
CA THR A 142 -19.22 2.18 -6.65
C THR A 142 -18.35 0.95 -6.42
N ALA A 143 -17.02 1.08 -6.53
CA ALA A 143 -16.11 -0.02 -6.24
C ALA A 143 -16.24 -0.47 -4.78
N VAL A 144 -16.15 0.47 -3.82
CA VAL A 144 -16.30 0.15 -2.39
C VAL A 144 -17.61 -0.58 -2.08
N MET A 145 -18.73 -0.08 -2.61
CA MET A 145 -20.05 -0.68 -2.39
C MET A 145 -20.16 -2.08 -3.01
N ARG A 146 -19.66 -2.27 -4.22
CA ARG A 146 -19.65 -3.60 -4.87
C ARG A 146 -18.85 -4.62 -4.06
N THR A 147 -17.67 -4.24 -3.57
CA THR A 147 -16.87 -5.12 -2.70
C THR A 147 -17.60 -5.38 -1.39
N TRP A 148 -18.28 -4.36 -0.84
CA TRP A 148 -19.02 -4.49 0.41
C TRP A 148 -20.18 -5.49 0.27
N GLU A 149 -20.96 -5.40 -0.80
CA GLU A 149 -22.12 -6.25 -1.09
C GLU A 149 -21.70 -7.69 -1.46
N ALA A 150 -20.55 -7.86 -2.11
CA ALA A 150 -20.02 -9.18 -2.47
C ALA A 150 -19.69 -10.08 -1.27
N ARG A 151 -19.70 -9.56 -0.04
CA ARG A 151 -19.48 -10.37 1.18
C ARG A 151 -20.60 -11.39 1.39
N ASP A 152 -21.81 -11.04 0.92
CA ASP A 152 -23.08 -11.71 1.28
C ASP A 152 -23.54 -12.70 0.20
N THR A 153 -22.73 -12.87 -0.85
CA THR A 153 -22.92 -13.80 -1.99
C THR A 153 -22.07 -15.04 -1.86
#